data_AF-M1EPU3-F1
#
_entry.id   AF-M1EPU3-F1
#
_cell.length_a   1.000
_cell.length_b   1.000
_cell.length_c   1.000
_cell.angle_alpha   90.00
_cell.angle_beta   90.00
_cell.angle_gamma   90.00
#
_symmetry.space_group_name_H-M   'P 1'
#
loop_
_entity.id
_entity.type
_entity.pdbx_description
1 polymer ?
#
loop_
_entity_poly.entity_id
_entity_poly.type
_entity_poly.pdbx_seq_one_letter_code
_entity_poly.pdbx_strand_id
1 'polypeptide(L)'
;QTTLIVYILSFLGMVVFTFTLDLGYIIIVFVTGGILGFFMTGYLPLGFEFAVEITYPESEGTSSGLLNASAQIFGILFTLAQGKLTSDYGPKAGNIFLCIWMFLGIILTALIKSDLKRHNINIGITNGDIKAVPVEESPTDQESKTMMMSKQSESA
;
A
#
# COMPACT_ATOMS: atom_id res chain seq x y z
N GLN A 1 1.66 -6.79 -0.79
CA GLN A 1 0.91 -7.97 -1.30
C GLN A 1 -0.60 -7.82 -1.07
N THR A 2 -1.04 -7.57 0.16
CA THR A 2 -2.45 -7.41 0.54
C THR A 2 -3.18 -6.29 -0.22
N THR A 3 -2.57 -5.12 -0.36
CA THR A 3 -3.15 -3.96 -1.07
C THR A 3 -3.52 -4.29 -2.51
N LEU A 4 -2.65 -5.01 -3.23
CA LEU A 4 -2.86 -5.37 -4.63
C LEU A 4 -4.03 -6.37 -4.78
N ILE A 5 -4.12 -7.35 -3.86
CA ILE A 5 -5.23 -8.31 -3.84
C ILE A 5 -6.57 -7.61 -3.62
N VAL A 6 -6.64 -6.72 -2.62
CA VAL A 6 -7.86 -5.94 -2.35
C VAL A 6 -8.22 -5.08 -3.56
N TYR A 7 -7.24 -4.50 -4.25
CA TYR A 7 -7.49 -3.67 -5.43
C TYR A 7 -8.02 -4.48 -6.63
N ILE A 8 -7.51 -5.68 -6.87
CA ILE A 8 -8.04 -6.60 -7.90
C ILE A 8 -9.46 -7.03 -7.57
N LEU A 9 -9.74 -7.38 -6.30
CA LEU A 9 -11.08 -7.78 -5.86
C LEU A 9 -12.09 -6.64 -6.03
N SER A 10 -11.73 -5.42 -5.66
CA SER A 10 -12.56 -4.25 -5.88
C SER A 10 -12.81 -4.00 -7.37
N PHE A 11 -11.82 -4.22 -8.24
CA PHE A 11 -12.00 -4.05 -9.69
C PHE A 11 -12.94 -5.07 -10.28
N LEU A 12 -12.80 -6.34 -9.88
CA LEU A 12 -13.72 -7.38 -10.29
C LEU A 12 -15.15 -7.08 -9.80
N GLY A 13 -15.29 -6.61 -8.56
CA GLY A 13 -16.56 -6.15 -8.00
C GLY A 13 -17.18 -5.01 -8.82
N MET A 14 -16.37 -4.04 -9.26
CA MET A 14 -16.81 -2.91 -10.07
C MET A 14 -17.28 -3.34 -11.46
N VAL A 15 -16.56 -4.28 -12.09
CA VAL A 15 -16.96 -4.86 -13.38
C VAL A 15 -18.29 -5.59 -13.24
N VAL A 16 -18.44 -6.45 -12.23
CA VAL A 16 -19.70 -7.17 -11.96
C VAL A 16 -20.84 -6.20 -11.68
N PHE A 17 -20.63 -5.18 -10.85
CA PHE A 17 -21.62 -4.15 -10.56
C PHE A 17 -22.09 -3.40 -11.81
N THR A 18 -21.14 -3.04 -12.69
CA THR A 18 -21.42 -2.35 -13.96
C THR A 18 -22.35 -3.15 -14.87
N PHE A 19 -22.13 -4.46 -15.01
CA PHE A 19 -23.00 -5.33 -15.79
C PHE A 19 -24.33 -5.59 -15.08
N THR A 20 -24.32 -5.69 -13.76
CA THR A 20 -25.52 -5.94 -12.93
C THR A 20 -26.53 -4.79 -13.01
N LEU A 21 -26.06 -3.55 -13.13
CA LEU A 21 -26.93 -2.38 -13.21
C LEU A 21 -27.91 -2.41 -14.40
N ASP A 22 -27.54 -3.07 -15.49
CA ASP A 22 -28.36 -3.14 -16.72
C ASP A 22 -29.45 -4.21 -16.67
N LEU A 23 -29.31 -5.18 -15.75
CA LEU A 23 -30.22 -6.33 -15.65
C LEU A 23 -31.56 -6.00 -14.97
N GLY A 24 -31.70 -4.83 -14.35
CA GLY A 24 -32.94 -4.37 -13.71
C GLY A 24 -33.29 -5.05 -12.37
N TYR A 25 -32.52 -6.05 -11.93
CA TYR A 25 -32.72 -6.73 -10.66
C TYR A 25 -32.09 -5.96 -9.49
N ILE A 26 -32.88 -5.08 -8.87
CA ILE A 26 -32.46 -4.23 -7.74
C ILE A 26 -31.75 -5.01 -6.62
N ILE A 27 -32.24 -6.20 -6.23
CA ILE A 27 -31.62 -7.01 -5.17
C ILE A 27 -30.19 -7.40 -5.51
N ILE A 28 -29.93 -7.77 -6.77
CA ILE A 28 -28.58 -8.18 -7.22
C ILE A 28 -27.67 -6.96 -7.23
N VAL A 29 -28.16 -5.78 -7.63
CA VAL A 29 -27.43 -4.51 -7.56
C VAL A 29 -27.05 -4.17 -6.11
N PHE A 30 -27.94 -4.38 -5.14
CA PHE A 30 -27.65 -4.13 -3.73
C PHE A 30 -26.59 -5.08 -3.17
N VAL A 31 -26.68 -6.38 -3.48
CA VAL A 31 -25.70 -7.37 -3.01
C VAL A 31 -24.33 -7.10 -3.62
N THR A 32 -24.26 -6.89 -4.94
CA THR A 32 -23.01 -6.60 -5.64
C THR A 32 -22.40 -5.26 -5.20
N GLY A 33 -23.24 -4.24 -4.99
CA GLY A 33 -22.83 -2.95 -4.43
C GLY A 33 -22.32 -3.05 -2.99
N GLY A 34 -22.93 -3.88 -2.15
CA GLY A 34 -22.47 -4.15 -0.79
C GLY A 34 -21.09 -4.82 -0.76
N ILE A 35 -20.88 -5.83 -1.61
CA ILE A 35 -19.58 -6.50 -1.75
C ILE A 35 -18.52 -5.54 -2.28
N LEU A 36 -18.83 -4.77 -3.33
CA LEU A 36 -17.96 -3.73 -3.86
C LEU A 36 -17.59 -2.70 -2.78
N GLY A 37 -18.59 -2.19 -2.06
CA GLY A 37 -18.41 -1.22 -0.97
C GLY A 37 -17.51 -1.75 0.13
N PHE A 38 -17.68 -3.01 0.54
CA PHE A 38 -16.84 -3.65 1.56
C PHE A 38 -15.35 -3.63 1.16
N PHE A 39 -15.01 -4.06 -0.06
CA PHE A 39 -13.62 -4.08 -0.52
C PHE A 39 -13.06 -2.68 -0.78
N MET A 40 -13.87 -1.77 -1.33
CA MET A 40 -13.48 -0.38 -1.58
C MET A 40 -13.21 0.39 -0.28
N THR A 41 -14.03 0.21 0.75
CA THR A 41 -13.78 0.82 2.06
C THR A 41 -12.57 0.19 2.75
N GLY A 42 -12.38 -1.13 2.64
CA GLY A 42 -11.18 -1.81 3.15
C GLY A 42 -9.88 -1.34 2.51
N TYR A 43 -9.93 -0.84 1.27
CA TYR A 43 -8.77 -0.27 0.57
C TYR A 43 -8.28 1.04 1.20
N LEU A 44 -9.18 1.84 1.79
CA LEU A 44 -8.84 3.16 2.30
C LEU A 44 -7.81 3.10 3.45
N PRO A 45 -8.00 2.32 4.54
CA PRO A 45 -6.99 2.13 5.58
C PRO A 45 -5.65 1.60 5.05
N LEU A 46 -5.68 0.64 4.12
CA LEU A 46 -4.47 0.07 3.49
C LEU A 46 -3.69 1.14 2.70
N GLY A 47 -4.38 2.08 2.07
CA GLY A 47 -3.76 3.19 1.35
C GLY A 47 -3.04 4.16 2.29
N PHE A 48 -3.63 4.44 3.46
CA PHE A 48 -2.97 5.27 4.48
C PHE A 48 -1.73 4.59 5.07
N GLU A 49 -1.83 3.31 5.43
CA GLU A 49 -0.70 2.51 5.92
C GLU A 49 0.45 2.51 4.89
N PHE A 50 0.13 2.31 3.61
CA PHE A 50 1.12 2.29 2.54
C PHE A 50 1.74 3.66 2.26
N ALA A 51 0.96 4.74 2.32
CA ALA A 51 1.47 6.10 2.10
C ALA A 51 2.44 6.52 3.22
N VAL A 52 2.12 6.19 4.47
CA VAL A 52 3.02 6.43 5.61
C VAL A 52 4.34 5.67 5.42
N GLU A 53 4.27 4.38 5.03
CA GLU A 53 5.46 3.55 4.81
C GLU A 53 6.39 4.13 3.71
N ILE A 54 5.83 4.61 2.59
CA ILE A 54 6.63 5.19 1.49
C ILE A 54 7.25 6.53 1.88
N THR A 55 6.59 7.31 2.73
CA THR A 55 7.00 8.68 3.05
C THR A 55 7.90 8.78 4.28
N TYR A 56 8.24 7.66 4.93
CA TYR A 56 9.13 7.66 6.08
C TYR A 56 10.49 8.32 5.78
N PRO A 57 11.04 9.20 6.66
CA PRO A 57 10.62 9.50 8.04
C PRO A 57 9.74 10.76 8.20
N GLU A 58 8.93 11.12 7.21
CA GLU A 58 7.98 12.22 7.35
C GLU A 58 6.88 11.92 8.38
N SER A 59 6.34 12.97 9.00
CA SER A 59 5.28 12.80 10.00
C SER A 59 4.02 12.19 9.39
N GLU A 60 3.44 11.19 10.05
CA GLU A 60 2.25 10.47 9.61
C GLU A 60 1.06 11.40 9.32
N GLY A 61 0.96 12.51 10.08
CA GLY A 61 -0.06 13.54 9.91
C GLY A 61 0.05 14.30 8.60
N THR A 62 1.27 14.64 8.16
CA THR A 62 1.49 15.32 6.86
C THR A 62 1.15 14.39 5.70
N SER A 63 1.62 13.14 5.75
CA SER A 63 1.36 12.15 4.70
C SER A 63 -0.13 11.82 4.58
N SER A 64 -0.81 11.62 5.72
CA SER A 64 -2.26 11.38 5.75
C SER A 64 -3.05 12.59 5.29
N GLY A 65 -2.64 13.81 5.67
CA GLY A 65 -3.26 15.05 5.24
C GLY A 65 -3.19 15.24 3.73
N LEU A 66 -2.01 15.03 3.14
CA LEU A 66 -1.81 15.16 1.70
C LEU A 66 -2.56 14.07 0.92
N LEU A 67 -2.55 12.82 1.40
CA LEU A 67 -3.29 11.73 0.78
C LEU A 67 -4.80 12.02 0.78
N ASN A 68 -5.36 12.46 1.91
CA ASN A 68 -6.79 12.78 2.00
C ASN A 68 -7.16 13.99 1.12
N ALA A 69 -6.33 15.04 1.09
CA ALA A 69 -6.54 16.18 0.20
C ALA A 69 -6.56 15.74 -1.27
N SER A 70 -5.62 14.87 -1.68
CA SER A 70 -5.60 14.32 -3.04
C SER A 70 -6.86 13.49 -3.34
N ALA A 71 -7.28 12.62 -2.42
CA ALA A 71 -8.47 11.80 -2.56
C ALA A 71 -9.74 12.64 -2.74
N GLN A 72 -9.85 13.76 -2.01
CA GLN A 72 -10.98 14.66 -2.15
C GLN A 72 -10.99 15.41 -3.48
N ILE A 73 -9.84 15.92 -3.94
CA ILE A 73 -9.74 16.61 -5.23
C ILE A 73 -10.12 15.66 -6.37
N PHE A 74 -9.51 14.47 -6.42
CA PHE A 74 -9.84 13.47 -7.44
C PHE A 74 -11.28 12.96 -7.29
N GLY A 75 -11.78 12.81 -6.06
CA GLY A 75 -13.17 12.44 -5.79
C GLY A 75 -14.18 13.41 -6.38
N ILE A 76 -13.95 14.72 -6.23
CA ILE A 76 -14.80 15.76 -6.84
C ILE A 76 -14.71 15.67 -8.37
N LEU A 77 -13.49 15.59 -8.92
CA LEU A 77 -13.29 15.52 -10.38
C LEU A 77 -13.98 14.31 -10.99
N PHE A 78 -13.83 13.12 -10.42
CA PHE A 78 -14.44 11.90 -10.93
C PHE A 78 -15.96 11.88 -10.73
N THR A 79 -16.46 12.42 -9.62
CA THR A 79 -17.91 12.55 -9.40
C THR A 79 -18.54 13.43 -10.48
N LEU A 80 -17.91 14.57 -10.81
CA LEU A 80 -18.39 15.46 -11.86
C LEU A 80 -18.27 14.83 -13.26
N ALA A 81 -17.14 14.20 -13.57
CA ALA A 81 -16.92 13.54 -14.85
C ALA A 81 -17.90 12.38 -15.07
N GLN A 82 -18.02 11.49 -14.09
CA GLN A 82 -18.98 10.39 -14.14
C GLN A 82 -20.42 10.89 -14.19
N GLY A 83 -20.76 11.95 -13.45
CA GLY A 83 -22.08 12.58 -13.47
C GLY A 83 -22.45 13.07 -14.87
N LYS A 84 -21.54 13.78 -15.54
CA LYS A 84 -21.70 14.19 -16.95
C LYS A 84 -21.88 12.97 -17.87
N LEU A 85 -21.01 11.98 -17.74
CA LEU A 85 -21.06 10.78 -18.58
C LEU A 85 -22.35 9.97 -18.38
N THR A 86 -22.85 9.94 -17.15
CA THR A 86 -24.10 9.27 -16.78
C THR A 86 -25.31 10.01 -17.34
N SER A 87 -25.29 11.34 -17.34
CA SER A 87 -26.37 12.17 -17.89
C SER A 87 -26.46 12.05 -19.41
N ASP A 88 -25.32 12.08 -20.11
CA ASP A 88 -25.29 12.16 -21.57
C ASP A 88 -25.33 10.76 -22.24
N TYR A 89 -24.72 9.75 -21.62
CA TYR A 89 -24.53 8.40 -22.21
C TYR A 89 -25.11 7.27 -21.34
N GLY A 90 -25.73 7.61 -20.20
CA GLY A 90 -26.36 6.66 -19.29
C GLY A 90 -25.42 6.06 -18.23
N PRO A 91 -25.99 5.38 -17.20
CA PRO A 91 -25.23 4.89 -16.04
C PRO A 91 -24.10 3.92 -16.38
N LYS A 92 -24.27 3.10 -17.42
CA LYS A 92 -23.23 2.17 -17.87
C LYS A 92 -21.95 2.89 -18.30
N ALA A 93 -22.08 3.97 -19.08
CA ALA A 93 -20.93 4.72 -19.56
C ALA A 93 -20.13 5.32 -18.39
N GLY A 94 -20.83 5.90 -17.40
CA GLY A 94 -20.22 6.41 -16.18
C GLY A 94 -19.46 5.34 -15.38
N ASN A 95 -20.05 4.15 -15.24
CA ASN A 95 -19.38 3.04 -14.56
C ASN A 95 -18.19 2.46 -15.36
N ILE A 96 -18.27 2.41 -16.69
CA ILE A 96 -17.14 2.02 -17.55
C ILE A 96 -15.97 3.00 -17.39
N PHE A 97 -16.25 4.30 -17.30
CA PHE A 97 -15.23 5.31 -17.01
C PHE A 97 -14.51 5.03 -15.68
N LEU A 98 -15.26 4.72 -14.62
CA LEU A 98 -14.68 4.30 -13.34
C LEU A 98 -13.85 3.02 -13.47
N CYS A 99 -14.34 2.01 -14.20
CA CYS A 99 -13.59 0.77 -14.44
C CYS A 99 -12.24 1.05 -15.11
N ILE A 100 -12.20 1.90 -16.15
CA ILE A 100 -10.95 2.26 -16.83
C ILE A 100 -9.98 2.93 -15.86
N TRP A 101 -10.45 3.90 -15.09
CA TRP A 101 -9.60 4.63 -14.15
C TRP A 101 -9.09 3.74 -13.02
N MET A 102 -9.92 2.81 -12.56
CA MET A 102 -9.57 1.85 -11.54
C MET A 102 -8.55 0.83 -12.05
N PHE A 103 -8.68 0.38 -13.30
CA PHE A 103 -7.68 -0.47 -13.95
C PHE A 103 -6.34 0.25 -14.10
N LEU A 104 -6.35 1.53 -14.48
CA LEU A 104 -5.14 2.37 -14.49
C LEU A 104 -4.53 2.47 -13.10
N GLY A 105 -5.37 2.62 -12.06
CA GLY A 105 -4.95 2.53 -10.66
C GLY A 105 -4.22 1.23 -10.36
N ILE A 106 -4.75 0.07 -10.75
CA ILE A 106 -4.10 -1.24 -10.55
C ILE A 106 -2.73 -1.28 -11.21
N ILE A 107 -2.62 -0.78 -12.45
CA ILE A 107 -1.34 -0.71 -13.14
C ILE A 107 -0.37 0.18 -12.36
N LEU A 108 -0.78 1.39 -11.97
CA LEU A 108 0.07 2.30 -11.18
C LEU A 108 0.51 1.66 -9.86
N THR A 109 -0.40 1.03 -9.11
CA THR A 109 -0.09 0.33 -7.87
C THR A 109 0.85 -0.86 -8.08
N ALA A 110 0.69 -1.61 -9.19
CA ALA A 110 1.59 -2.70 -9.53
C ALA A 110 2.98 -2.20 -9.98
N LEU A 111 3.03 -1.05 -10.67
CA LEU A 111 4.25 -0.39 -11.11
C LEU A 111 5.00 0.31 -9.96
N ILE A 112 4.31 0.71 -8.89
CA ILE A 112 4.89 1.15 -7.61
C ILE A 112 5.62 -0.03 -6.89
N LYS A 113 5.86 -1.14 -7.60
CA LYS A 113 6.65 -2.31 -7.21
C LYS A 113 7.69 -1.98 -6.15
N SER A 114 7.30 -2.28 -4.90
CA SER A 114 7.89 -3.35 -4.10
C SER A 114 9.40 -3.42 -4.25
N ASP A 115 10.07 -2.28 -4.08
CA ASP A 115 11.52 -2.24 -4.00
C ASP A 115 11.87 -2.84 -2.63
N LEU A 116 11.77 -4.16 -2.57
CA LEU A 116 12.38 -4.99 -1.55
C LEU A 116 13.89 -4.90 -1.74
N LYS A 117 14.44 -3.69 -1.57
CA LYS A 117 15.86 -3.48 -1.25
C LYS A 117 16.25 -4.45 -0.12
N ARG A 118 15.32 -4.73 0.80
CA ARG A 118 15.48 -5.69 1.90
C ARG A 118 15.52 -7.18 1.50
N HIS A 119 14.88 -7.62 0.41
CA HIS A 119 15.04 -9.00 -0.08
C HIS A 119 16.27 -9.13 -0.98
N ASN A 120 16.62 -8.10 -1.76
CA ASN A 120 17.86 -8.09 -2.54
C ASN A 120 19.13 -8.07 -1.67
N ILE A 121 19.07 -7.41 -0.50
CA ILE A 121 20.15 -7.45 0.49
C ILE A 121 20.28 -8.86 1.11
N ASN A 122 19.17 -9.55 1.42
CA ASN A 122 19.23 -10.89 2.03
C ASN A 122 19.59 -12.01 1.03
N ILE A 123 19.23 -11.89 -0.25
CA ILE A 123 19.66 -12.82 -1.31
C ILE A 123 21.08 -12.50 -1.82
N GLY A 124 21.52 -11.24 -1.71
CA GLY A 124 22.91 -10.84 -1.93
C GLY A 124 23.86 -11.43 -0.88
N ILE A 125 23.39 -11.54 0.37
CA ILE A 125 24.11 -12.25 1.46
C ILE A 125 24.04 -13.79 1.29
N THR A 126 23.02 -14.32 0.60
CA THR A 126 22.86 -15.78 0.40
C THR A 126 23.67 -16.31 -0.79
N ASN A 127 24.04 -15.46 -1.77
CA ASN A 127 24.80 -15.88 -2.96
C ASN A 127 26.21 -15.28 -3.07
N GLY A 128 26.62 -14.42 -2.14
CA GLY A 128 27.96 -13.84 -2.09
C GLY A 128 28.47 -13.84 -0.65
N ASP A 129 29.35 -14.79 -0.35
CA ASP A 129 30.14 -14.90 0.87
C ASP A 129 29.38 -15.20 2.18
N ILE A 130 29.52 -16.46 2.61
CA ILE A 130 29.94 -16.73 3.99
C ILE A 130 31.24 -15.96 4.22
N LYS A 131 31.15 -14.68 4.56
CA LYS A 131 32.13 -14.03 5.40
C LYS A 131 31.39 -13.58 6.64
N ALA A 132 31.64 -14.31 7.73
CA ALA A 132 31.33 -13.86 9.07
C ALA A 132 31.75 -12.38 9.17
N VAL A 133 30.77 -11.50 9.29
CA VAL A 133 31.01 -10.14 9.78
C VAL A 133 31.50 -10.35 11.22
N PRO A 134 32.72 -9.91 11.57
CA PRO A 134 33.14 -9.91 12.97
C PRO A 134 32.07 -9.11 13.71
N VAL A 135 31.52 -9.69 14.77
CA VAL A 135 30.69 -8.96 15.73
C VAL A 135 31.42 -7.66 16.04
N GLU A 136 30.89 -6.53 15.58
CA GLU A 136 31.38 -5.23 16.04
C GLU A 136 31.09 -5.19 17.53
N GLU A 137 32.13 -5.47 18.30
CA GLU A 137 32.18 -5.38 19.75
C GLU A 137 31.78 -3.93 20.09
N SER A 138 30.61 -3.78 20.70
CA SER A 138 30.15 -2.49 21.23
C SER A 138 31.28 -1.88 22.08
N PRO A 139 31.56 -0.57 22.00
CA PRO A 139 32.73 0.05 22.65
C PRO A 139 32.74 -0.02 24.19
N THR A 140 31.73 -0.66 24.79
CA THR A 140 31.47 -0.62 26.22
C THR A 140 32.03 -1.81 27.01
N ASP A 141 32.51 -2.87 26.34
CA ASP A 141 32.96 -4.10 27.03
C ASP A 141 34.49 -4.24 27.16
N GLN A 142 35.29 -3.48 26.37
CA GLN A 142 36.76 -3.52 26.45
C GLN A 142 37.33 -2.75 27.65
N GLU A 143 36.65 -1.72 28.13
CA GLU A 143 37.11 -0.96 29.31
C GLU A 143 37.02 -1.78 30.60
N SER A 144 35.96 -2.60 30.75
CA SER A 144 35.74 -3.44 31.93
C SER A 144 36.77 -4.56 32.04
N LYS A 145 37.10 -5.22 30.91
CA LYS A 145 38.09 -6.32 30.90
C LYS A 145 39.52 -5.84 31.12
N THR A 146 39.87 -4.66 30.61
CA THR A 146 41.21 -4.07 30.75
C THR A 146 41.45 -3.59 32.20
N MET A 147 40.44 -3.02 32.86
CA MET A 147 40.53 -2.67 34.28
C MET A 147 40.68 -3.91 35.19
N MET A 148 39.98 -5.01 34.89
CA MET A 148 40.08 -6.22 35.72
C MET A 148 41.44 -6.93 35.56
N MET A 149 42.02 -6.94 34.35
CA MET A 149 43.36 -7.52 34.12
C MET A 149 44.49 -6.66 34.72
N SER A 150 44.35 -5.33 34.72
CA SER A 150 45.29 -4.42 35.39
C SER A 150 45.31 -4.64 36.90
N LYS A 151 44.14 -4.75 37.56
CA LYS A 151 44.08 -4.99 39.01
C LYS A 151 44.62 -6.35 39.46
N GLN A 152 44.58 -7.36 38.60
CA GLN A 152 45.08 -8.69 38.95
C GLN A 152 46.61 -8.81 38.81
N SER A 153 47.26 -7.92 38.07
CA SER A 153 48.72 -7.89 37.92
C SER A 153 49.46 -7.13 39.02
N GLU A 154 48.76 -6.31 39.82
CA GLU A 154 49.36 -5.50 40.90
C GLU A 154 49.26 -6.13 42.31
N SER A 155 48.73 -7.35 42.44
CA SER A 155 48.61 -8.04 43.74
C SER A 155 49.29 -9.42 43.80
N ALA A 156 50.34 -9.62 43.00
CA ALA A 156 51.26 -10.75 43.15
C ALA A 156 52.69 -10.26 43.40
#